data_AF-A0A7S2I929-F1
#
_entry.id   AF-A0A7S2I929-F1
#
_cell.length_a   1.000
_cell.length_b   1.000
_cell.length_c   1.000
_cell.angle_alpha   90.00
_cell.angle_beta   90.00
_cell.angle_gamma   90.00
#
_symmetry.space_group_name_H-M   'P 1'
#
loop_
_entity.id
_entity.type
_entity.pdbx_description
1 polymer ?
#
loop_
_entity_poly.entity_id
_entity_poly.type
_entity_poly.pdbx_seq_one_letter_code
_entity_poly.pdbx_strand_id
1 'polypeptide(L)'
;AISRRARPLLEGLLHRDPLRRLSHTPTMQKNRFFHKLDFKRVLERRYSPIFRPKLMQAKDTSNFDAIFTEESIDRSIIGEAGTTEHGQSGGGRREGGGNGSDVGRANGGASMVVNSTGTHSHHGTCTDE
;
A
#
# COMPACT_ATOMS: atom_id res chain seq x y z
N ALA A 1 28.50 20.06 -0.59
CA ALA A 1 29.18 19.31 -1.68
C ALA A 1 28.87 17.81 -1.55
N ILE A 2 28.68 17.10 -2.66
CA ILE A 2 28.38 15.65 -2.67
C ILE A 2 29.67 14.84 -2.41
N SER A 3 29.58 13.76 -1.61
CA SER A 3 30.76 12.93 -1.27
C SER A 3 31.31 12.16 -2.48
N ARG A 4 32.63 11.89 -2.49
CA ARG A 4 33.29 11.11 -3.56
C ARG A 4 32.71 9.71 -3.77
N ARG A 5 32.11 9.12 -2.73
CA ARG A 5 31.46 7.79 -2.81
C ARG A 5 30.03 7.88 -3.34
N ALA A 6 29.34 8.99 -3.10
CA ALA A 6 27.97 9.20 -3.56
C ALA A 6 27.88 9.60 -5.04
N ARG A 7 28.86 10.37 -5.55
CA ARG A 7 28.85 10.85 -6.93
C ARG A 7 28.68 9.72 -7.98
N PRO A 8 29.48 8.64 -7.97
CA PRO A 8 29.35 7.57 -8.98
C PRO A 8 28.01 6.83 -8.90
N LEU A 9 27.42 6.74 -7.70
CA LEU A 9 26.09 6.14 -7.52
C LEU A 9 25.03 7.00 -8.21
N LEU A 10 25.03 8.31 -7.97
CA LEU A 10 24.05 9.24 -8.55
C LEU A 10 24.17 9.34 -10.07
N GLU A 11 25.41 9.41 -10.60
CA GLU A 11 25.66 9.43 -12.05
C GLU A 11 25.12 8.16 -12.75
N GLY A 12 25.31 6.99 -12.13
CA GLY A 12 24.76 5.74 -12.64
C GLY A 12 23.23 5.70 -12.60
N LEU A 13 22.61 6.12 -11.49
CA LEU A 13 21.15 6.10 -11.32
C LEU A 13 20.45 7.11 -12.24
N LEU A 14 21.06 8.26 -12.46
CA LEU A 14 20.51 9.37 -13.25
C LEU A 14 21.04 9.37 -14.69
N HIS A 15 21.60 8.26 -15.15
CA HIS A 15 22.02 8.13 -16.54
C HIS A 15 20.79 8.21 -17.47
N ARG A 16 20.85 9.12 -18.45
CA ARG A 16 19.73 9.43 -19.35
C ARG A 16 19.31 8.21 -20.17
N ASP A 17 20.28 7.57 -20.83
CA ASP A 17 20.08 6.32 -21.56
C ASP A 17 19.74 5.18 -20.58
N PRO A 18 18.54 4.55 -20.70
CA PRO A 18 18.10 3.49 -19.80
C PRO A 18 18.94 2.22 -19.88
N LEU A 19 19.58 1.92 -21.02
CA LEU A 19 20.44 0.74 -21.17
C LEU A 19 21.74 0.88 -20.38
N ARG A 20 22.19 2.12 -20.18
CA ARG A 20 23.39 2.47 -19.42
C ARG A 20 23.08 2.90 -17.98
N ARG A 21 21.80 3.03 -17.64
CA ARG A 21 21.36 3.37 -16.30
C ARG A 21 21.65 2.22 -15.35
N LEU A 22 22.20 2.55 -14.20
CA LEU A 22 22.40 1.60 -13.12
C LEU A 22 21.03 1.16 -12.59
N SER A 23 20.53 0.04 -13.11
CA SER A 23 19.19 -0.49 -12.84
C SER A 23 19.20 -1.89 -12.22
N HIS A 24 20.33 -2.60 -12.28
CA HIS A 24 20.46 -3.94 -11.73
C HIS A 24 20.85 -3.93 -10.24
N THR A 25 19.97 -4.46 -9.39
CA THR A 25 20.10 -4.41 -7.91
C THR A 25 21.42 -4.97 -7.37
N PRO A 26 21.92 -6.14 -7.79
CA PRO A 26 23.23 -6.64 -7.36
C PRO A 26 24.38 -5.68 -7.65
N THR A 27 24.36 -4.98 -8.78
CA THR A 27 25.39 -3.99 -9.12
C THR A 27 25.26 -2.74 -8.25
N MET A 28 24.04 -2.31 -7.95
CA MET A 28 23.79 -1.17 -7.04
C MET A 28 24.27 -1.43 -5.62
N GLN A 29 23.97 -2.60 -5.07
CA GLN A 29 24.34 -2.98 -3.70
C GLN A 29 25.86 -3.04 -3.52
N LYS A 30 26.61 -3.39 -4.57
CA LYS A 30 28.09 -3.43 -4.57
C LYS A 30 28.76 -2.05 -4.61
N ASN A 31 27.99 -0.96 -4.77
CA ASN A 31 28.58 0.38 -4.85
C ASN A 31 29.28 0.76 -3.52
N ARG A 32 30.46 1.39 -3.62
CA ARG A 32 31.26 1.86 -2.47
C ARG A 32 30.51 2.81 -1.54
N PHE A 33 29.45 3.48 -2.02
CA PHE A 33 28.55 4.25 -1.17
C PHE A 33 28.01 3.39 -0.01
N PHE A 34 27.63 2.14 -0.27
CA PHE A 34 27.04 1.21 0.69
C PHE A 34 28.06 0.36 1.47
N HIS A 35 29.37 0.64 1.42
CA HIS A 35 30.40 -0.19 2.08
C HIS A 35 30.22 -0.40 3.60
N LYS A 36 29.46 0.45 4.30
CA LYS A 36 29.14 0.30 5.73
C LYS A 36 27.84 -0.45 6.00
N LEU A 37 27.12 -0.86 4.96
CA LEU A 37 25.78 -1.38 5.03
C LEU A 37 25.77 -2.86 4.63
N ASP A 38 25.31 -3.70 5.54
CA ASP A 38 24.96 -5.10 5.24
C ASP A 38 23.48 -5.18 4.85
N PHE A 39 23.18 -5.46 3.58
CA PHE A 39 21.82 -5.51 3.07
C PHE A 39 20.96 -6.61 3.70
N LYS A 40 21.56 -7.72 4.15
CA LYS A 40 20.81 -8.77 4.87
C LYS A 40 20.30 -8.24 6.20
N ARG A 41 21.17 -7.56 6.96
CA ARG A 41 20.80 -6.93 8.23
C ARG A 41 19.81 -5.78 8.07
N VAL A 42 19.84 -5.05 6.95
CA VAL A 42 18.81 -4.05 6.63
C VAL A 42 17.45 -4.70 6.43
N LEU A 43 17.37 -5.76 5.63
CA LEU A 43 16.12 -6.48 5.37
C LEU A 43 15.53 -7.10 6.65
N GLU A 44 16.39 -7.61 7.52
CA GLU A 44 16.01 -8.13 8.84
C GLU A 44 15.74 -7.03 9.89
N ARG A 45 15.73 -5.74 9.50
CA ARG A 45 15.51 -4.57 10.38
C ARG A 45 16.44 -4.53 11.61
N ARG A 46 17.70 -4.98 11.45
CA ARG A 46 18.70 -5.07 12.53
C ARG A 46 19.48 -3.79 12.79
N TYR A 47 19.39 -2.80 11.90
CA TYR A 47 19.98 -1.48 12.14
C TYR A 47 18.99 -0.58 12.89
N SER A 48 19.47 0.12 13.90
CA SER A 48 18.69 1.21 14.49
C SER A 48 18.61 2.37 13.51
N PRO A 49 17.40 2.90 13.21
CA PRO A 49 17.25 4.10 12.40
C PRO A 49 17.98 5.28 13.05
N ILE A 50 18.66 6.09 12.23
CA ILE A 50 19.34 7.32 12.69
C ILE A 50 18.35 8.42 13.10
N PHE A 51 17.10 8.29 12.64
CA PHE A 51 16.00 9.21 12.94
C PHE A 51 14.81 8.39 13.40
N ARG A 52 14.26 8.77 14.55
CA ARG A 52 12.99 8.26 15.07
C ARG A 52 12.02 9.44 15.14
N PRO A 53 10.95 9.48 14.32
CA PRO A 53 9.97 10.55 14.41
C PRO A 53 9.29 10.50 15.78
N LYS A 54 8.92 11.68 16.29
CA LYS A 54 8.13 11.77 17.53
C LYS A 54 6.70 11.33 17.23
N LEU A 55 6.15 10.51 18.11
CA LEU A 55 4.76 10.10 18.10
C LEU A 55 4.19 10.37 19.49
N MET A 56 3.08 11.08 19.55
CA MET A 56 2.37 11.36 20.80
C MET A 56 1.56 10.14 21.26
N GLN A 57 0.96 9.41 20.31
CA GLN A 57 0.10 8.26 20.56
C GLN A 57 -0.06 7.35 19.32
N ALA A 58 -0.73 6.21 19.48
CA ALA A 58 -0.91 5.23 18.40
C ALA A 58 -1.70 5.76 17.19
N LYS A 59 -2.59 6.74 17.41
CA LYS A 59 -3.40 7.40 16.36
C LYS A 59 -2.86 8.77 15.96
N ASP A 60 -1.60 9.06 16.26
CA ASP A 60 -1.00 10.37 15.94
C ASP A 60 -0.88 10.57 14.43
N THR A 61 -1.41 11.69 13.94
CA THR A 61 -1.41 12.08 12.53
C THR A 61 -0.43 13.23 12.23
N SER A 62 0.38 13.68 13.18
CA SER A 62 1.22 14.88 13.04
C SER A 62 2.32 14.79 11.95
N ASN A 63 2.60 13.59 11.44
CA ASN A 63 3.56 13.36 10.34
C ASN A 63 2.87 13.31 8.95
N PHE A 64 1.56 13.53 8.89
CA PHE A 64 0.78 13.70 7.67
C PHE A 64 0.47 15.19 7.48
N ASP A 65 0.20 15.60 6.25
CA ASP A 65 -0.22 16.98 5.97
C ASP A 65 -1.64 17.21 6.54
N ALA A 66 -1.81 18.34 7.21
CA ALA A 66 -3.05 18.70 7.89
C ALA A 66 -4.24 18.74 6.93
N ILE A 67 -4.01 19.14 5.68
CA ILE A 67 -5.07 19.24 4.65
C ILE A 67 -5.85 17.93 4.50
N PHE A 68 -5.17 16.78 4.59
CA PHE A 68 -5.82 15.47 4.42
C PHE A 68 -6.41 14.94 5.73
N THR A 69 -5.86 15.34 6.88
CA THR A 69 -6.36 14.89 8.19
C THR A 69 -7.54 15.72 8.67
N GLU A 70 -7.69 16.94 8.15
CA GLU A 70 -8.81 17.85 8.40
C GLU A 70 -9.96 17.66 7.39
N GLU A 71 -9.69 17.06 6.23
CA GLU A 71 -10.72 16.64 5.28
C GLU A 71 -11.69 15.63 5.92
N SER A 72 -12.97 15.73 5.54
CA SER A 72 -13.97 14.75 5.94
C SER A 72 -13.68 13.40 5.27
N ILE A 73 -13.94 12.31 5.99
CA ILE A 73 -13.76 10.94 5.49
C ILE A 73 -14.95 10.58 4.61
N ASP A 74 -15.14 11.31 3.51
CA ASP A 74 -16.23 11.10 2.57
C ASP A 74 -15.71 10.42 1.29
N ARG A 75 -16.52 9.54 0.73
CA ARG A 75 -16.23 8.96 -0.59
C ARG A 75 -16.63 9.97 -1.66
N SER A 76 -15.76 10.17 -2.66
CA SER A 76 -16.14 10.95 -3.84
C SER A 76 -17.39 10.35 -4.49
N ILE A 77 -18.41 11.16 -4.70
CA ILE A 77 -19.60 10.74 -5.46
C ILE A 77 -19.16 10.56 -6.92
N ILE A 78 -19.22 9.32 -7.41
CA ILE A 78 -19.08 9.04 -8.83
C ILE A 78 -20.44 9.37 -9.45
N GLY A 79 -20.53 10.44 -10.24
CA GLY A 79 -21.74 10.74 -10.99
C GLY A 79 -22.08 9.60 -11.96
N GLU A 80 -23.38 9.36 -12.17
CA GLU A 80 -23.91 8.23 -12.97
C GLU A 80 -23.33 8.11 -14.40
N ALA A 81 -22.73 9.18 -14.94
CA ALA A 81 -22.06 9.18 -16.24
C ALA A 81 -20.62 8.61 -16.24
N GLY A 82 -20.02 8.33 -15.08
CA GLY A 82 -18.61 7.96 -14.95
C GLY A 82 -18.31 6.45 -14.92
N THR A 83 -19.32 5.59 -14.87
CA THR A 83 -19.14 4.14 -14.84
C THR A 83 -19.67 3.51 -16.13
N THR A 84 -19.05 3.76 -17.28
CA THR A 84 -19.27 2.90 -18.45
C THR A 84 -18.79 1.50 -18.11
N GLU A 85 -19.76 0.60 -18.01
CA GLU A 85 -19.65 -0.79 -17.60
C GLU A 85 -18.81 -1.57 -18.62
N HIS A 86 -17.51 -1.68 -18.39
CA HIS A 86 -16.68 -2.71 -19.00
C HIS A 86 -16.25 -3.65 -17.88
N GLY A 87 -16.99 -4.76 -17.76
CA GLY A 87 -16.84 -5.75 -16.71
C GLY A 87 -15.46 -6.41 -16.72
N GLN A 88 -14.52 -5.88 -15.94
CA GLN A 88 -13.32 -6.59 -15.45
C GLN A 88 -12.90 -6.08 -14.06
N SER A 89 -13.77 -6.12 -13.05
CA SER A 89 -13.31 -6.07 -11.65
C SER A 89 -13.07 -7.49 -11.11
N GLY A 90 -12.31 -8.29 -11.85
CA GLY A 90 -11.90 -9.64 -11.46
C GLY A 90 -10.61 -9.61 -10.66
N GLY A 91 -10.67 -9.26 -9.37
CA GLY A 91 -9.49 -9.30 -8.51
C GLY A 91 -9.55 -8.45 -7.24
N GLY A 92 -10.69 -8.45 -6.52
CA GLY A 92 -10.85 -7.68 -5.28
C GLY A 92 -11.30 -8.53 -4.10
N ARG A 93 -10.42 -9.37 -3.54
CA ARG A 93 -10.46 -9.83 -2.14
C ARG A 93 -9.16 -10.57 -1.83
N ARG A 94 -8.51 -10.22 -0.71
CA ARG A 94 -7.42 -11.03 -0.16
C ARG A 94 -7.57 -11.18 1.33
N GLU A 95 -8.09 -12.34 1.71
CA GLU A 95 -7.82 -12.94 3.00
C GLU A 95 -7.17 -14.30 2.76
N GLY A 96 -6.08 -14.57 3.50
CA GLY A 96 -5.30 -15.80 3.37
C GLY A 96 -4.12 -15.81 4.33
N GLY A 97 -4.42 -15.87 5.63
CA GLY A 97 -3.48 -16.36 6.65
C GLY A 97 -3.77 -17.84 6.90
N GLY A 98 -2.91 -18.74 6.41
CA GLY A 98 -3.00 -20.17 6.71
C GLY A 98 -2.10 -21.02 5.83
N ASN A 99 -1.05 -21.60 6.41
CA ASN A 99 -0.28 -22.67 5.78
C ASN A 99 -1.16 -23.93 5.66
N GLY A 100 -1.62 -24.25 4.46
CA GLY A 100 -2.32 -25.49 4.15
C GLY A 100 -1.95 -25.94 2.74
N SER A 101 -1.16 -27.01 2.64
CA SER A 101 -0.96 -27.76 1.41
C SER A 101 -2.26 -28.48 1.08
N ASP A 102 -2.99 -28.05 0.04
CA ASP A 102 -4.10 -28.84 -0.49
C ASP A 102 -4.07 -28.92 -2.02
N VAL A 103 -4.19 -30.17 -2.47
CA VAL A 103 -4.07 -30.65 -3.84
C VAL A 103 -5.46 -31.14 -4.23
N GLY A 104 -6.15 -30.47 -5.17
CA GLY A 104 -7.29 -31.11 -5.84
C GLY A 104 -8.44 -30.23 -6.31
N ARG A 105 -8.48 -30.00 -7.63
CA ARG A 105 -9.48 -30.55 -8.57
C ARG A 105 -10.99 -30.18 -8.43
N ALA A 106 -11.50 -29.75 -9.59
CA ALA A 106 -12.82 -29.94 -10.20
C ALA A 106 -13.97 -28.93 -9.98
N ASN A 107 -14.55 -28.57 -11.13
CA ASN A 107 -15.82 -27.90 -11.34
C ASN A 107 -16.95 -28.48 -10.49
N GLY A 108 -17.69 -27.59 -9.83
CA GLY A 108 -18.98 -27.88 -9.22
C GLY A 108 -19.68 -26.56 -8.93
N GLY A 109 -20.73 -26.27 -9.69
CA GLY A 109 -21.59 -25.12 -9.43
C GLY A 109 -22.23 -25.23 -8.05
N ALA A 110 -22.19 -24.14 -7.29
CA ALA A 110 -23.01 -23.94 -6.11
C ALA A 110 -23.64 -22.55 -6.22
N SER A 111 -24.90 -22.56 -6.63
CA SER A 111 -25.82 -21.43 -6.55
C SER A 111 -26.06 -21.09 -5.07
N MET A 112 -25.77 -19.86 -4.64
CA MET A 112 -26.27 -19.37 -3.36
C MET A 112 -27.43 -18.41 -3.62
N VAL A 113 -28.60 -18.96 -3.31
CA VAL A 113 -29.89 -18.29 -3.20
C VAL A 113 -29.77 -17.13 -2.21
N VAL A 114 -30.20 -15.95 -2.66
CA VAL A 114 -30.46 -14.81 -1.79
C VAL A 114 -31.56 -15.20 -0.80
N ASN A 115 -31.33 -14.96 0.49
CA ASN A 115 -32.45 -14.81 1.42
C ASN A 115 -32.38 -13.40 2.01
N SER A 116 -33.14 -12.53 1.35
CA SER A 116 -33.47 -11.19 1.77
C SER A 116 -34.48 -11.24 2.91
N THR A 117 -34.03 -11.04 4.15
CA THR A 117 -34.90 -10.56 5.23
C THR A 117 -34.09 -9.61 6.14
N GLY A 118 -34.41 -8.33 6.04
CA GLY A 118 -33.78 -7.26 6.81
C GLY A 118 -34.50 -5.95 6.59
N THR A 119 -35.79 -5.92 6.89
CA THR A 119 -36.62 -4.72 6.91
C THR A 119 -36.18 -3.82 8.06
N HIS A 120 -35.57 -2.67 7.79
CA HIS A 120 -35.51 -1.57 8.74
C HIS A 120 -36.46 -0.46 8.27
N SER A 121 -37.72 -0.57 8.71
CA SER A 121 -38.64 0.55 8.80
C SER A 121 -38.40 1.25 10.13
N HIS A 122 -38.06 2.54 10.11
CA HIS A 122 -38.53 3.46 11.14
C HIS A 122 -38.72 4.84 10.50
N HIS A 123 -39.99 5.19 10.32
CA HIS A 123 -40.51 6.51 9.97
C HIS A 123 -41.26 7.02 11.21
N GLY A 124 -41.14 8.32 11.52
CA GLY A 124 -41.98 9.05 12.50
C GLY A 124 -41.24 9.42 13.80
N THR A 125 -40.71 10.64 13.96
CA THR A 125 -41.35 11.93 14.34
C THR A 125 -41.66 12.11 15.84
N CYS A 126 -40.95 13.08 16.43
CA CYS A 126 -41.40 14.17 17.33
C CYS A 126 -42.22 13.85 18.60
N THR A 127 -41.68 14.15 19.80
CA THR A 127 -42.05 15.26 20.74
C THR A 127 -41.67 14.96 22.19
N ASP A 128 -41.39 16.04 22.92
CA ASP A 128 -41.01 16.19 24.34
C ASP A 128 -41.97 15.58 25.37
N GLU A 129 -41.41 15.08 26.48
CA GLU A 129 -41.60 15.60 27.87
C GLU A 129 -40.46 15.11 28.78
#